data_AF-A0A7T7RGG5-F1
#
_entry.id   AF-A0A7T7RGG5-F1
#
_cell.length_a   1.000
_cell.length_b   1.000
_cell.length_c   1.000
_cell.angle_alpha   90.00
_cell.angle_beta   90.00
_cell.angle_gamma   90.00
#
_symmetry.space_group_name_H-M   'P 1'
#
loop_
_entity.id
_entity.type
_entity.pdbx_description
1 polymer ?
#
loop_
_entity_poly.entity_id
_entity_poly.type
_entity_poly.pdbx_seq_one_letter_code
_entity_poly.pdbx_strand_id
1 'polypeptide(L)'
;MSDESAVRRAATEILGELPRLLGEGRAAAVAERVREALAQEPEDSTFRIEAVLREHPETRAWMRERLLPVLGERPAFRDYQELPGRSTVPAGEVFACPLCGSRWVRPTLDDRVPPCPEHRMPRVRQGG
;
A
#
# COMPACT_ATOMS: atom_id res chain seq x y z
N MET A 1 17.36 16.99 -1.71
CA MET A 1 16.83 17.35 -0.38
C MET A 1 15.46 17.95 -0.60
N SER A 2 14.40 17.27 -0.15
CA SER A 2 13.03 17.80 -0.27
C SER A 2 12.91 19.05 0.62
N ASP A 3 12.35 20.14 0.09
CA ASP A 3 12.10 21.34 0.89
C ASP A 3 10.78 21.15 1.64
N GLU A 4 10.90 20.66 2.88
CA GLU A 4 9.77 20.34 3.77
C GLU A 4 8.80 21.53 3.94
N SER A 5 9.34 22.75 3.98
CA SER A 5 8.55 23.97 4.09
C SER A 5 7.74 24.22 2.82
N ALA A 6 8.27 23.86 1.67
CA ALA A 6 7.54 23.90 0.41
C ALA A 6 6.48 22.79 0.31
N VAL A 7 6.75 21.58 0.82
CA VAL A 7 5.76 20.48 0.88
C VAL A 7 4.55 20.88 1.72
N ARG A 8 4.78 21.44 2.92
CA ARG A 8 3.70 21.87 3.82
C ARG A 8 2.88 23.04 3.24
N ARG A 9 3.50 23.93 2.47
CA ARG A 9 2.80 24.99 1.72
C ARG A 9 1.89 24.38 0.64
N ALA A 10 2.40 23.46 -0.16
CA ALA A 10 1.60 22.76 -1.16
C ALA A 10 0.44 21.97 -0.51
N ALA A 11 0.68 21.29 0.60
CA ALA A 11 -0.34 20.57 1.35
C ALA A 11 -1.44 21.50 1.90
N THR A 12 -1.10 22.74 2.27
CA THR A 12 -2.08 23.75 2.64
C THR A 12 -2.88 24.23 1.43
N GLU A 13 -2.24 24.38 0.27
CA GLU A 13 -2.89 24.81 -0.98
C GLU A 13 -3.94 23.80 -1.45
N ILE A 14 -3.65 22.50 -1.41
CA ILE A 14 -4.62 21.48 -1.83
C ILE A 14 -5.88 21.47 -0.97
N LEU A 15 -5.83 21.84 0.32
CA LEU A 15 -7.02 21.87 1.18
C LEU A 15 -8.14 22.76 0.60
N GLY A 16 -7.79 23.84 -0.10
CA GLY A 16 -8.75 24.71 -0.80
C GLY A 16 -9.25 24.13 -2.13
N GLU A 17 -8.45 23.28 -2.77
CA GLU A 17 -8.77 22.64 -4.07
C GLU A 17 -9.52 21.31 -3.90
N LEU A 18 -9.44 20.64 -2.75
CA LEU A 18 -10.10 19.35 -2.48
C LEU A 18 -11.60 19.34 -2.79
N PRO A 19 -12.41 20.36 -2.43
CA PRO A 19 -13.83 20.40 -2.80
C PRO A 19 -14.07 20.34 -4.31
N ARG A 20 -13.20 20.99 -5.09
CA ARG A 20 -13.24 20.99 -6.55
C ARG A 20 -12.80 19.66 -7.16
N LEU A 21 -11.82 19.00 -6.54
CA LEU A 21 -11.22 17.76 -7.06
C LEU A 21 -12.03 16.50 -6.71
N LEU A 22 -12.62 16.43 -5.52
CA LEU A 22 -13.25 15.21 -4.98
C LEU A 22 -14.76 15.32 -4.74
N GLY A 23 -15.30 16.55 -4.79
CA GLY A 23 -16.66 16.87 -4.35
C GLY A 23 -16.77 16.99 -2.83
N GLU A 24 -17.71 17.80 -2.34
CA GLU A 24 -17.81 18.25 -0.94
C GLU A 24 -17.76 17.09 0.09
N GLY A 25 -18.46 15.98 -0.18
CA GLY A 25 -18.52 14.85 0.76
C GLY A 25 -17.20 14.10 0.95
N ARG A 26 -16.43 13.87 -0.12
CA ARG A 26 -15.11 13.21 -0.03
C ARG A 26 -14.02 14.19 0.34
N ALA A 27 -14.15 15.46 -0.07
CA ALA A 27 -13.20 16.52 0.23
C ALA A 27 -13.03 16.75 1.74
N ALA A 28 -14.11 16.73 2.52
CA ALA A 28 -14.02 16.93 3.97
C ALA A 28 -13.18 15.83 4.65
N ALA A 29 -13.43 14.56 4.32
CA ALA A 29 -12.69 13.43 4.88
C ALA A 29 -11.19 13.46 4.50
N VAL A 30 -10.88 13.80 3.25
CA VAL A 30 -9.49 13.92 2.79
C VAL A 30 -8.81 15.15 3.40
N ALA A 31 -9.53 16.27 3.55
CA ALA A 31 -9.01 17.47 4.18
C ALA A 31 -8.61 17.23 5.64
N GLU A 32 -9.42 16.48 6.40
CA GLU A 32 -9.07 16.10 7.77
C GLU A 32 -7.80 15.24 7.82
N ARG A 33 -7.68 14.23 6.96
CA ARG A 33 -6.47 13.39 6.89
C ARG A 33 -5.21 14.18 6.52
N VAL A 34 -5.33 15.16 5.61
CA VAL A 34 -4.22 16.06 5.25
C VAL A 34 -3.86 16.98 6.41
N ARG A 35 -4.84 17.53 7.15
CA ARG A 35 -4.60 18.34 8.35
C ARG A 35 -3.93 17.53 9.46
N GLU A 36 -4.36 16.30 9.68
CA GLU A 36 -3.72 15.39 10.64
C GLU A 36 -2.26 15.13 10.26
N ALA A 37 -1.98 14.88 8.97
CA ALA A 37 -0.62 14.70 8.48
C ALA A 37 0.23 15.97 8.64
N LEU A 38 -0.35 17.16 8.46
CA LEU A 38 0.30 18.45 8.71
C LEU A 38 0.60 18.70 10.20
N ALA A 39 -0.20 18.12 11.11
CA ALA A 39 0.00 18.27 12.56
C ALA A 39 1.11 17.38 13.12
N GLN A 40 1.63 16.43 12.33
CA GLN A 40 2.75 15.57 12.73
C GLN A 40 4.10 16.28 12.60
N GLU A 41 5.12 15.68 13.22
CA GLU A 41 6.51 16.10 13.08
C GLU A 41 6.94 16.14 11.61
N PRO A 42 7.83 17.07 11.24
CA PRO A 42 8.14 17.39 9.85
C PRO A 42 8.56 16.16 9.02
N GLU A 43 9.47 15.32 9.55
CA GLU A 43 10.05 14.17 8.83
C GLU A 43 8.99 13.14 8.39
N ASP A 44 7.92 12.97 9.15
CA ASP A 44 6.83 12.04 8.86
C ASP A 44 5.66 12.69 8.08
N SER A 45 5.53 14.01 8.18
CA SER A 45 4.41 14.76 7.59
C SER A 45 4.40 14.63 6.06
N THR A 46 5.56 14.74 5.43
CA THR A 46 5.73 14.67 3.97
C THR A 46 5.22 13.35 3.38
N PHE A 47 5.60 12.22 3.99
CA PHE A 47 5.21 10.89 3.51
C PHE A 47 3.70 10.65 3.67
N ARG A 48 3.12 11.07 4.79
CA ARG A 48 1.69 10.91 5.05
C ARG A 48 0.82 11.77 4.14
N ILE A 49 1.22 13.02 3.89
CA ILE A 49 0.53 13.92 2.94
C ILE A 49 0.51 13.27 1.55
N GLU A 50 1.65 12.76 1.09
CA GLU A 50 1.74 12.08 -0.20
C GLU A 50 0.86 10.83 -0.25
N ALA A 51 0.89 9.98 0.78
CA ALA A 51 0.09 8.77 0.85
C ALA A 51 -1.42 9.04 0.78
N VAL A 52 -1.90 10.00 1.58
CA VAL A 52 -3.32 10.40 1.61
C VAL A 52 -3.77 10.89 0.23
N LEU A 53 -2.96 11.70 -0.44
CA LEU A 53 -3.32 12.21 -1.76
C LEU A 53 -3.26 11.12 -2.84
N ARG A 54 -2.27 10.23 -2.81
CA ARG A 54 -2.07 9.17 -3.82
C ARG A 54 -3.22 8.15 -3.88
N GLU A 55 -3.91 7.93 -2.76
CA GLU A 55 -5.11 7.10 -2.65
C GLU A 55 -6.28 7.60 -3.52
N HIS A 56 -6.27 8.87 -3.92
CA HIS A 56 -7.32 9.48 -4.72
C HIS A 56 -6.83 9.79 -6.14
N PRO A 57 -7.31 9.09 -7.19
CA PRO A 57 -6.89 9.33 -8.56
C PRO A 57 -7.05 10.78 -9.02
N GLU A 58 -8.08 11.47 -8.53
CA GLU A 58 -8.44 12.84 -8.92
C GLU A 58 -7.43 13.89 -8.45
N THR A 59 -6.69 13.63 -7.37
CA THR A 59 -5.66 14.53 -6.85
C THR A 59 -4.29 14.31 -7.54
N ARG A 60 -4.10 13.21 -8.28
CA ARG A 60 -2.81 12.86 -8.91
C ARG A 60 -2.34 13.86 -9.96
N ALA A 61 -3.28 14.48 -10.69
CA ALA A 61 -2.94 15.55 -11.64
C ALA A 61 -2.37 16.76 -10.89
N TRP A 62 -3.08 17.19 -9.84
CA TRP A 62 -2.63 18.28 -8.98
C TRP A 62 -1.28 17.97 -8.30
N MET A 63 -1.09 16.76 -7.79
CA MET A 63 0.16 16.33 -7.17
C MET A 63 1.34 16.42 -8.15
N ARG A 64 1.15 15.99 -9.40
CA ARG A 64 2.21 16.07 -10.42
C ARG A 64 2.61 17.51 -10.73
N GLU A 65 1.66 18.43 -10.74
CA GLU A 65 1.91 19.83 -11.07
C GLU A 65 2.46 20.64 -9.89
N ARG A 66 2.02 20.34 -8.66
CA ARG A 66 2.25 21.21 -7.49
C ARG A 66 3.08 20.58 -6.38
N LEU A 67 3.03 19.27 -6.20
CA LEU A 67 3.68 18.57 -5.07
C LEU A 67 4.98 17.87 -5.48
N LEU A 68 4.98 17.12 -6.59
CA LEU A 68 6.16 16.38 -7.06
C LEU A 68 7.38 17.28 -7.37
N PRO A 69 7.24 18.47 -8.00
CA PRO A 69 8.38 19.35 -8.23
C PRO A 69 9.06 19.80 -6.93
N VAL A 70 8.29 19.86 -5.84
CA VAL A 70 8.73 20.31 -4.52
C VAL A 70 9.37 19.17 -3.70
N LEU A 71 8.88 17.95 -3.89
CA LEU A 71 9.48 16.74 -3.31
C LEU A 71 10.89 16.47 -3.88
N GLY A 72 11.21 17.06 -5.04
CA GLY A 72 12.43 16.80 -5.80
C GLY A 72 12.42 15.42 -6.45
N GLU A 73 13.47 15.07 -7.20
CA GLU A 73 13.72 13.70 -7.67
C GLU A 73 14.00 12.78 -6.47
N ARG A 74 12.99 12.48 -5.66
CA ARG A 74 13.01 11.27 -4.86
C ARG A 74 12.97 10.11 -5.85
N PRO A 75 13.85 9.09 -5.75
CA PRO A 75 13.69 7.89 -6.55
C PRO A 75 12.26 7.42 -6.30
N ALA A 76 11.46 7.42 -7.36
CA ALA A 76 10.05 7.06 -7.30
C ALA A 76 9.96 5.80 -6.44
N PHE A 77 9.43 5.95 -5.23
CA PHE A 77 9.15 4.81 -4.37
C PHE A 77 8.14 4.01 -5.18
N ARG A 78 8.69 2.96 -5.79
CA ARG A 78 8.13 2.12 -6.85
C ARG A 78 6.63 2.24 -6.87
N ASP A 79 6.11 2.90 -7.90
CA ASP A 79 4.72 2.68 -8.26
C ASP A 79 4.57 1.16 -8.35
N TYR A 80 3.82 0.57 -7.41
CA TYR A 80 3.33 -0.78 -7.56
C TYR A 80 2.36 -0.74 -8.74
N GLN A 81 2.91 -0.77 -9.96
CA GLN A 81 2.18 -1.23 -11.11
C GLN A 81 2.08 -2.74 -10.96
N GLU A 82 0.86 -3.25 -10.82
CA GLU A 82 0.61 -4.64 -11.19
C GLU A 82 1.09 -4.79 -12.64
N LEU A 83 2.12 -5.61 -12.83
CA LEU A 83 2.56 -5.98 -14.17
C LEU A 83 1.34 -6.59 -14.89
N PRO A 84 1.03 -6.19 -16.14
CA PRO A 84 -0.02 -6.85 -16.93
C PRO A 84 0.41 -8.28 -17.22
N GLY A 85 0.00 -9.16 -16.33
CA GLY A 85 0.35 -10.57 -16.27
C GLY A 85 -0.18 -11.04 -14.94
N ARG A 86 -1.18 -11.95 -14.97
CA ARG A 86 -1.73 -12.55 -13.76
C ARG A 86 -0.55 -12.93 -12.87
N SER A 87 -0.44 -12.29 -11.70
CA SER A 87 0.47 -12.72 -10.65
C SER A 87 -0.02 -14.07 -10.17
N THR A 88 0.31 -15.12 -10.93
CA THR A 88 0.40 -16.45 -10.36
C THR A 88 1.57 -16.36 -9.41
N VAL A 89 1.30 -15.89 -8.18
CA VAL A 89 2.00 -16.40 -7.01
C VAL A 89 2.10 -17.91 -7.29
N PRO A 90 3.30 -18.51 -7.35
CA PRO A 90 3.36 -19.95 -7.28
C PRO A 90 2.78 -20.25 -5.90
N ALA A 91 1.48 -20.52 -5.87
CA ALA A 91 0.79 -21.01 -4.70
C ALA A 91 1.50 -22.33 -4.44
N GLY A 92 2.48 -22.31 -3.54
CA GLY A 92 3.14 -23.51 -3.08
C GLY A 92 2.03 -24.49 -2.73
N GLU A 93 2.16 -25.73 -3.20
CA GLU A 93 1.12 -26.74 -2.98
C GLU A 93 0.78 -26.79 -1.49
N VAL A 94 -0.49 -26.56 -1.17
CA VAL A 94 -0.97 -26.53 0.21
C VAL A 94 -1.30 -27.95 0.63
N PHE A 95 -0.75 -28.38 1.75
CA PHE A 95 -1.01 -29.68 2.35
C PHE A 95 -1.75 -29.48 3.68
N ALA A 96 -2.85 -30.19 3.88
CA ALA A 96 -3.66 -30.13 5.10
C ALA A 96 -3.70 -31.48 5.83
N CYS A 97 -3.74 -31.43 7.15
CA CYS A 97 -4.06 -32.60 7.98
C CYS A 97 -5.57 -32.92 7.84
N PRO A 98 -5.97 -34.17 7.54
CA PRO A 98 -7.38 -34.52 7.42
C PRO A 98 -8.14 -34.52 8.76
N LEU A 99 -7.43 -34.61 9.90
CA LEU A 99 -8.05 -34.65 11.22
C LEU A 99 -8.25 -33.27 11.86
N CYS A 100 -7.20 -32.42 11.84
CA CYS A 100 -7.25 -31.10 12.50
C CYS A 100 -7.24 -29.92 11.54
N GLY A 101 -7.13 -30.15 10.23
CA GLY A 101 -7.11 -29.07 9.24
C GLY A 101 -5.86 -28.19 9.26
N SER A 102 -4.86 -28.48 10.10
CA SER A 102 -3.57 -27.78 10.10
C SER A 102 -3.00 -27.76 8.68
N ARG A 103 -2.60 -26.57 8.21
CA ARG A 103 -2.08 -26.34 6.86
C ARG A 103 -0.56 -26.18 6.87
N TRP A 104 0.09 -26.65 5.82
CA TRP A 104 1.49 -26.44 5.54
C TRP A 104 1.64 -26.15 4.04
N VAL A 105 2.37 -25.08 3.71
CA VAL A 105 2.61 -24.68 2.32
C VAL A 105 3.98 -25.17 1.94
N ARG A 106 4.09 -25.90 0.83
CA ARG A 106 5.38 -26.38 0.34
C ARG A 106 6.21 -25.23 -0.24
N PRO A 107 7.35 -24.85 0.36
CA PRO A 107 8.16 -23.73 -0.13
C PRO A 107 8.88 -24.03 -1.46
N THR A 108 9.43 -25.24 -1.59
CA THR A 108 10.11 -25.71 -2.81
C THR A 108 9.64 -27.11 -3.23
N LEU A 109 9.70 -27.46 -4.52
CA LEU A 109 9.25 -28.79 -4.99
C LEU A 109 10.05 -29.95 -4.38
N ASP A 110 11.28 -29.68 -3.94
CA ASP A 110 12.19 -30.66 -3.35
C ASP A 110 11.94 -30.90 -1.84
N ASP A 111 11.15 -30.03 -1.19
CA ASP A 111 10.82 -30.17 0.23
C ASP A 111 9.86 -31.33 0.46
N ARG A 112 10.27 -32.25 1.35
CA ARG A 112 9.38 -33.31 1.84
C ARG A 112 8.31 -32.72 2.74
N VAL A 113 7.06 -33.11 2.50
CA VAL A 113 5.91 -32.67 3.31
C VAL A 113 6.04 -33.24 4.72
N PRO A 114 6.16 -32.40 5.76
CA PRO A 114 6.24 -32.88 7.14
C PRO A 114 4.87 -33.41 7.60
N PRO A 115 4.85 -34.42 8.50
CA PRO A 115 3.61 -34.89 9.10
C PRO A 115 2.96 -33.79 9.96
N CYS A 116 1.68 -34.00 10.30
CA CYS A 116 1.01 -33.16 11.27
C CYS A 116 1.72 -33.25 12.64
N PRO A 117 2.07 -32.13 13.32
CA PRO A 117 2.74 -32.18 14.62
C PRO A 117 1.87 -32.82 15.71
N GLU A 118 0.55 -32.69 15.61
CA GLU A 118 -0.40 -33.23 16.59
C GLU A 118 -0.71 -34.72 16.33
N HIS A 119 -1.02 -35.06 15.08
CA HIS A 119 -1.54 -36.39 14.73
C HIS A 119 -0.47 -37.32 14.13
N ARG A 120 0.75 -36.82 13.90
CA ARG A 120 1.91 -37.53 13.29
C ARG A 120 1.62 -38.26 11.97
N MET A 121 0.56 -37.86 11.28
CA MET A 121 0.10 -38.47 10.03
C MET A 121 0.50 -37.62 8.81
N PRO A 122 0.60 -38.22 7.61
CA PRO A 122 0.89 -37.48 6.40
C PRO A 122 -0.22 -36.48 6.08
N ARG A 123 0.19 -35.27 5.66
CA ARG A 123 -0.73 -34.23 5.18
C ARG A 123 -1.11 -34.53 3.73
N VAL A 124 -2.36 -34.26 3.37
CA VAL A 124 -2.89 -34.46 2.01
C VAL A 124 -2.91 -33.14 1.25
N ARG A 125 -2.63 -33.18 -0.05
CA ARG A 125 -2.69 -31.99 -0.91
C ARG A 125 -4.12 -31.47 -0.96
N GLN A 126 -4.32 -30.20 -0.60
CA GLN A 126 -5.54 -29.47 -0.95
C GLN A 126 -5.34 -28.87 -2.34
N GLY A 127 -6.01 -29.43 -3.33
CA GLY A 127 -6.12 -28.82 -4.66
C GLY A 127 -6.83 -27.47 -4.53
N GLY A 128 -6.25 -26.45 -5.17
CA GLY A 128 -6.92 -25.18 -5.44
C GLY A 128 -7.60 -25.22 -6.80
#